data_AF-A0A811ZPX3-F1
#
_entry.id   AF-A0A811ZPX3-F1
#
_cell.length_a   1.000
_cell.length_b   1.000
_cell.length_c   1.000
_cell.angle_alpha   90.00
_cell.angle_beta   90.00
_cell.angle_gamma   90.00
#
_symmetry.space_group_name_H-M   'P 1'
#
loop_
_entity.id
_entity.type
_entity.pdbx_description
1 polymer ?
#
loop_
_entity_poly.entity_id
_entity_poly.type
_entity_poly.pdbx_seq_one_letter_code
_entity_poly.pdbx_strand_id
1 'polypeptide(L)' 'MEYKGNLVSVDGYLNMQLAKAKGYVDGALFGHLGEVLIRS' A
#
# COMPACT_ATOMS: atom_id res chain seq x y z
N MET A 1 8.25 -5.36 -5.50
CA MET A 1 7.76 -4.65 -4.29
C MET A 1 6.27 -4.88 -4.19
N GLU A 2 5.79 -5.26 -3.01
CA GLU A 2 4.37 -5.49 -2.74
C GLU A 2 3.93 -4.67 -1.52
N TYR A 3 2.68 -4.23 -1.51
CA TYR A 3 2.09 -3.49 -0.41
C TYR A 3 0.88 -4.24 0.12
N LYS A 4 0.82 -4.43 1.45
CA LYS A 4 -0.36 -4.98 2.12
C LYS A 4 -0.82 -4.01 3.19
N GLY A 5 -2.08 -3.63 3.15
CA GLY A 5 -2.68 -2.69 4.11
C GLY A 5 -4.21 -2.72 4.02
N ASN A 6 -4.85 -1.90 4.83
CA ASN A 6 -6.30 -1.73 4.79
C ASN A 6 -6.65 -0.72 3.69
N LEU A 7 -7.50 -1.13 2.74
CA LEU A 7 -7.98 -0.23 1.70
C LEU A 7 -8.92 0.81 2.31
N VAL A 8 -8.53 2.08 2.19
CA VAL A 8 -9.30 3.23 2.67
C VAL A 8 -10.16 3.81 1.55
N SER A 9 -9.56 4.04 0.38
CA SER A 9 -10.24 4.63 -0.77
C SER A 9 -9.61 4.22 -2.09
N VAL A 10 -10.40 4.30 -3.16
CA VAL A 10 -9.98 4.15 -4.55
C VAL A 10 -10.68 5.21 -5.39
N ASP A 11 -10.00 5.80 -6.37
CA ASP A 11 -10.61 6.76 -7.31
C ASP A 11 -10.75 6.17 -8.74
N GLY A 12 -11.35 6.94 -9.65
CA GLY A 12 -11.56 6.53 -11.04
C GLY A 12 -10.28 6.37 -11.87
N TYR A 13 -9.13 6.79 -11.34
CA TYR A 13 -7.81 6.58 -11.93
C TYR A 13 -7.10 5.38 -11.33
N LEU A 14 -7.77 4.61 -10.46
CA LEU A 14 -7.19 3.48 -9.73
C LEU A 14 -6.05 3.89 -8.79
N ASN A 15 -6.01 5.16 -8.36
CA ASN A 15 -5.18 5.50 -7.21
C ASN A 15 -5.80 4.84 -5.97
N MET A 16 -4.98 4.24 -5.11
CA MET A 16 -5.42 3.50 -3.93
C MET A 16 -4.81 4.08 -2.66
N GLN A 17 -5.63 4.38 -1.68
CA GLN A 17 -5.18 4.79 -0.35
C GLN A 17 -5.20 3.58 0.59
N LEU A 18 -4.06 3.27 1.19
CA LEU A 18 -3.88 2.19 2.16
C LEU A 18 -3.52 2.76 3.53
N ALA A 19 -4.22 2.31 4.57
CA ALA A 19 -3.84 2.52 5.97
C ALA A 19 -3.13 1.29 6.54
N LYS A 20 -2.25 1.52 7.52
CA LYS A 20 -1.43 0.46 8.16
C LYS A 20 -0.68 -0.41 7.16
N ALA A 21 -0.23 0.18 6.05
CA ALA A 21 0.49 -0.47 4.99
C ALA A 21 1.83 -1.05 5.47
N LYS A 22 2.17 -2.22 4.94
CA LYS A 22 3.45 -2.91 5.10
C LYS A 22 4.03 -3.15 3.71
N GLY A 23 5.30 -2.83 3.54
CA GLY A 23 6.04 -3.10 2.31
C GLY A 23 6.70 -4.47 2.36
N TYR A 24 6.74 -5.15 1.22
CA TYR A 24 7.47 -6.40 1.03
C TYR A 24 8.36 -6.32 -0.22
N VAL A 25 9.57 -6.87 -0.11
CA VAL A 25 10.53 -7.03 -1.21
C VAL A 25 10.94 -8.49 -1.24
N ASP A 26 10.76 -9.16 -2.38
CA ASP A 26 11.08 -10.59 -2.55
C ASP A 26 10.49 -11.50 -1.46
N GLY A 27 9.25 -11.21 -1.05
CA GLY A 27 8.54 -11.92 0.01
C GLY A 27 8.98 -11.56 1.44
N ALA A 28 10.08 -10.83 1.63
CA ALA A 28 10.54 -10.36 2.93
C ALA A 28 9.85 -9.04 3.33
N LEU A 29 9.51 -8.91 4.61
CA LEU A 29 8.96 -7.65 5.15
C LEU A 29 10.03 -6.56 5.06
N PHE A 30 9.79 -5.55 4.23
CA PHE A 30 10.62 -4.36 4.13
C PHE A 30 10.39 -3.43 5.32
N GLY A 31 9.14 -3.31 5.79
CA GLY A 31 8.81 -2.51 6.97
C GLY A 31 7.36 -2.04 7.03
N HIS A 32 7.03 -1.32 8.09
CA HIS A 32 5.73 -0.65 8.27
C HIS A 32 5.78 0.75 7.65
N LEU A 33 4.88 1.00 6.70
CA LEU A 33 4.81 2.24 5.93
C LEU A 33 3.71 3.20 6.42
N GLY A 34 2.75 2.69 7.21
CA GLY A 34 1.68 3.53 7.77
C GLY A 34 0.60 3.85 6.74
N GLU A 35 0.33 5.13 6.48
CA GLU A 35 -0.58 5.55 5.41
C GLU A 35 0.18 5.77 4.11
N VAL A 36 -0.28 5.16 3.03
CA VAL A 36 0.36 5.19 1.71
C VAL A 36 -0.68 5.45 0.62
N LEU A 37 -0.33 6.32 -0.33
CA LEU A 37 -1.07 6.52 -1.57
C LEU A 37 -0.32 5.82 -2.71
N ILE A 38 -0.95 4.82 -3.32
CA ILE A 38 -0.46 4.16 -4.52
C ILE A 38 -1.12 4.82 -5.72
N ARG A 39 -0.32 5.18 -6.72
CA ARG A 39 -0.79 5.75 -7.98
C ARG A 39 -0.65 4.73 -9.10
N SER A 40 -1.56 4.78 -10.08
CA SER A 40 -1.48 3.96 -11.30
C SER A 40 -0.17 4.15 -12.05
#